data_AF-A0A0A6PB95-F1
#
_entry.id   AF-A0A0A6PB95-F1
#
_cell.length_a   1.000
_cell.length_b   1.000
_cell.length_c   1.000
_cell.angle_alpha   90.00
_cell.angle_beta   90.00
_cell.angle_gamma   90.00
#
_symmetry.space_group_name_H-M   'P 1'
#
loop_
_entity.id
_entity.type
_entity.pdbx_description
1 polymer ?
#
loop_
_entity_poly.entity_id
_entity_poly.type
_entity_poly.pdbx_seq_one_letter_code
_entity_poly.pdbx_strand_id
1 'polypeptide(L)'
;MKAKLVFNDLSITPAKTESEARKWFTEMITAVADLIKNGICTTEINSNINLDDFLLTDDYGFIEWKNDDKVNRDTRLLALRLLTRKPVQASLQALEDDFARSEFKLKEYPNIESTALGVALLHDGIVVSLPSKRLWCQSHIEIIQRLYNENLENPEETFFRVRQVSRPNHVDIVIRDWRRSLSQHIKSASELVMQWTSAFPNLDMCEEYEQKMLPHLHGTTLKSVLDKLWKLDETCELWKKTKEQEPTYYSMSANPESPGTMNIKELAEMRLSSCPYQGLQHFKMHCRIQATNAIKLRGQP
;
A
#
# COMPACT_ATOMS: atom_id res chain seq x y z
N MET A 1 -3.46 -9.06 3.87
CA MET A 1 -3.46 -7.98 4.87
C MET A 1 -4.05 -6.75 4.20
N LYS A 2 -4.87 -5.96 4.89
CA LYS A 2 -5.42 -4.70 4.37
C LYS A 2 -4.81 -3.55 5.16
N ALA A 3 -4.55 -2.43 4.51
CA ALA A 3 -4.10 -1.21 5.18
C ALA A 3 -5.20 -0.72 6.14
N LYS A 4 -4.82 -0.39 7.38
CA LYS A 4 -5.69 0.36 8.28
C LYS A 4 -5.70 1.83 7.85
N LEU A 5 -6.88 2.41 7.70
CA LEU A 5 -7.01 3.86 7.52
C LEU A 5 -7.02 4.55 8.87
N VAL A 6 -6.29 5.66 8.97
CA VAL A 6 -6.26 6.52 10.16
C VAL A 6 -6.53 7.95 9.73
N PHE A 7 -7.56 8.58 10.29
CA PHE A 7 -7.87 9.97 10.01
C PHE A 7 -6.91 10.90 10.76
N ASN A 8 -6.37 11.89 10.05
CA ASN A 8 -5.52 12.93 10.59
C ASN A 8 -6.36 14.13 11.04
N ASP A 9 -6.65 14.18 12.33
CA ASP A 9 -7.36 15.29 12.98
C ASP A 9 -6.64 16.63 12.84
N LEU A 10 -5.30 16.66 12.74
CA LEU A 10 -4.54 17.89 12.46
C LEU A 10 -4.87 18.53 11.10
N SER A 11 -5.55 17.79 10.21
CA SER A 11 -6.02 18.33 8.93
C SER A 11 -7.29 19.17 9.05
N ILE A 12 -7.94 19.18 10.21
CA ILE A 12 -9.13 19.99 10.45
C ILE A 12 -8.71 21.43 10.69
N THR A 13 -9.16 22.29 9.79
CA THR A 13 -9.04 23.74 9.92
C THR A 13 -10.29 24.39 9.35
N PRO A 14 -10.70 25.57 9.83
CA PRO A 14 -11.83 26.27 9.25
C PRO A 14 -11.63 26.51 7.74
N ALA A 15 -12.62 26.12 6.95
CA ALA A 15 -12.75 26.49 5.54
C ALA A 15 -13.32 27.91 5.46
N LYS A 16 -13.00 28.64 4.38
CA LYS A 16 -13.52 29.99 4.18
C LYS A 16 -14.97 30.00 3.73
N THR A 17 -15.41 28.92 3.10
CA THR A 17 -16.75 28.79 2.51
C THR A 17 -17.23 27.35 2.57
N GLU A 18 -18.55 27.16 2.55
CA GLU A 18 -19.21 25.87 2.38
C GLU A 18 -18.70 25.12 1.14
N SER A 19 -18.50 25.83 0.03
CA SER A 19 -17.98 25.24 -1.21
C SER A 19 -16.57 24.68 -1.06
N GLU A 20 -15.72 25.32 -0.27
CA GLU A 20 -14.38 24.84 0.02
C GLU A 20 -14.41 23.62 0.93
N ALA A 21 -15.20 23.65 2.00
CA ALA A 21 -15.43 22.50 2.87
C ALA A 21 -15.97 21.29 2.09
N ARG A 22 -16.99 21.50 1.24
CA ARG A 22 -17.53 20.47 0.35
C ARG A 22 -16.45 19.85 -0.52
N LYS A 23 -15.61 20.68 -1.14
CA LYS A 23 -14.52 20.20 -1.98
C LYS A 23 -13.54 19.33 -1.20
N TRP A 24 -13.14 19.75 0.00
CA TRP A 24 -12.21 18.99 0.84
C TRP A 24 -12.73 17.61 1.22
N PHE A 25 -13.99 17.52 1.69
CA PHE A 25 -14.60 16.22 1.99
C PHE A 25 -14.73 15.35 0.73
N THR A 26 -15.12 15.95 -0.40
CA THR A 26 -15.27 15.22 -1.67
C THR A 26 -13.95 14.63 -2.14
N GLU A 27 -12.87 15.42 -2.13
CA GLU A 27 -11.53 14.95 -2.50
C GLU A 27 -11.05 13.83 -1.57
N MET A 28 -11.22 13.99 -0.25
CA MET A 28 -10.82 13.00 0.75
C MET A 28 -11.58 11.67 0.57
N ILE A 29 -12.92 11.72 0.48
CA ILE A 29 -13.75 10.52 0.37
C ILE A 29 -13.56 9.82 -0.97
N THR A 30 -13.35 10.57 -2.05
CA THR A 30 -13.02 9.98 -3.36
C THR A 30 -11.69 9.22 -3.29
N ALA A 31 -10.67 9.78 -2.62
CA ALA A 31 -9.40 9.08 -2.43
C ALA A 31 -9.57 7.78 -1.61
N VAL A 32 -10.41 7.80 -0.57
CA VAL A 32 -10.77 6.59 0.20
C VAL A 32 -11.51 5.58 -0.66
N ALA A 33 -12.45 6.03 -1.50
CA ALA A 33 -13.19 5.18 -2.43
C ALA A 33 -12.25 4.43 -3.37
N ASP A 34 -11.26 5.12 -3.92
CA ASP A 34 -10.29 4.53 -4.83
C ASP A 34 -9.38 3.50 -4.12
N LEU A 35 -8.99 3.73 -2.86
CA LEU A 35 -8.27 2.75 -2.05
C LEU A 35 -9.11 1.48 -1.80
N ILE A 36 -10.39 1.63 -1.47
CA ILE A 36 -11.31 0.51 -1.26
C ILE A 36 -11.52 -0.27 -2.55
N LYS A 37 -11.75 0.44 -3.68
CA LYS A 37 -11.94 -0.16 -5.01
C LYS A 37 -10.74 -0.99 -5.44
N ASN A 38 -9.52 -0.56 -5.09
CA ASN A 38 -8.29 -1.29 -5.35
C ASN A 38 -7.99 -2.39 -4.32
N GLY A 39 -8.91 -2.64 -3.38
CA GLY A 39 -8.78 -3.68 -2.36
C GLY A 39 -7.64 -3.40 -1.37
N ILE A 40 -7.31 -2.14 -1.10
CA ILE A 40 -6.18 -1.79 -0.23
C ILE A 40 -6.61 -1.72 1.22
N CYS A 41 -7.78 -1.14 1.47
CA CYS A 41 -8.36 -0.99 2.80
C CYS A 41 -9.82 -1.47 2.83
N THR A 42 -10.39 -1.49 4.03
CA THR A 42 -11.83 -1.71 4.25
C THR A 42 -12.55 -0.36 4.36
N THR A 43 -13.84 -0.38 4.69
CA THR A 43 -14.65 0.83 4.98
C THR A 43 -14.41 1.39 6.38
N GLU A 44 -13.39 0.93 7.09
CA GLU A 44 -13.11 1.34 8.47
C GLU A 44 -12.04 2.43 8.50
N ILE A 45 -12.36 3.52 9.19
CA ILE A 45 -11.42 4.63 9.45
C ILE A 45 -11.26 4.78 10.95
N ASN A 46 -10.03 4.64 11.44
CA ASN A 46 -9.70 4.90 12.84
C ASN A 46 -9.53 6.40 13.03
N SER A 47 -10.19 6.98 14.02
CA SER A 47 -10.13 8.42 14.27
C SER A 47 -10.22 8.75 15.75
N ASN A 48 -9.50 9.79 16.19
CA ASN A 48 -9.55 10.27 17.58
C ASN A 48 -10.83 11.03 17.85
N ILE A 49 -11.40 11.60 16.79
CA ILE A 49 -12.66 12.33 16.79
C ILE A 49 -13.73 11.55 16.03
N ASN A 50 -15.00 11.90 16.25
CA ASN A 50 -16.04 11.40 15.38
C ASN A 50 -16.05 12.29 14.16
N LEU A 51 -16.10 11.72 12.97
CA LEU A 51 -16.17 12.55 11.77
C LEU A 51 -17.46 13.38 11.75
N ASP A 52 -18.52 12.86 12.35
CA ASP A 52 -19.82 13.51 12.44
C ASP A 52 -19.86 14.71 13.42
N ASP A 53 -18.86 14.84 14.32
CA ASP A 53 -18.91 15.84 15.41
C ASP A 53 -18.25 17.18 15.03
N PHE A 54 -17.54 17.29 13.91
CA PHE A 54 -16.78 18.51 13.58
C PHE A 54 -17.34 19.29 12.40
N LEU A 55 -17.28 20.61 12.53
CA LEU A 55 -17.66 21.57 11.50
C LEU A 55 -16.41 22.20 10.87
N LEU A 56 -16.46 22.45 9.56
CA LEU A 56 -15.42 23.19 8.84
C LEU A 56 -15.80 24.65 8.61
N THR A 57 -17.07 25.01 8.79
CA THR A 57 -17.57 26.39 8.83
C THR A 57 -18.53 26.52 10.01
N ASP A 58 -19.27 27.61 10.14
CA ASP A 58 -20.19 27.80 11.27
C ASP A 58 -21.36 26.78 11.27
N ASP A 59 -21.77 26.30 10.10
CA ASP A 59 -22.94 25.45 9.93
C ASP A 59 -22.73 24.27 8.96
N TYR A 60 -21.51 24.04 8.48
CA TYR A 60 -21.21 22.97 7.52
C TYR A 60 -20.05 22.08 7.99
N GLY A 61 -20.34 20.82 8.27
CA GLY A 61 -19.41 19.75 8.61
C GLY A 61 -19.66 18.48 7.80
N PHE A 62 -19.23 17.34 8.36
CA PHE A 62 -19.33 16.07 7.65
C PHE A 62 -20.77 15.57 7.52
N ILE A 63 -21.62 15.82 8.52
CA ILE A 63 -23.05 15.46 8.47
C ILE A 63 -23.74 16.22 7.33
N GLU A 64 -23.52 17.54 7.24
CA GLU A 64 -24.11 18.38 6.21
C GLU A 64 -23.61 17.94 4.83
N TRP A 65 -22.31 17.67 4.69
CA TRP A 65 -21.75 17.14 3.45
C TRP A 65 -22.34 15.77 3.05
N LYS A 66 -22.62 14.86 4.01
CA LYS A 66 -23.29 13.58 3.73
C LYS A 66 -24.72 13.77 3.21
N ASN A 67 -25.38 14.86 3.57
CA ASN A 67 -26.76 15.17 3.18
C ASN A 67 -26.86 16.10 1.97
N ASP A 68 -25.76 16.75 1.58
CA ASP A 68 -25.71 17.74 0.51
C ASP A 68 -26.08 17.15 -0.87
N ASP A 69 -27.10 17.71 -1.51
CA ASP A 69 -27.62 17.27 -2.80
C ASP A 69 -26.68 17.57 -3.98
N LYS A 70 -25.74 18.52 -3.82
CA LYS A 70 -24.70 18.85 -4.80
C LYS A 70 -23.55 17.85 -4.78
N VAL A 71 -23.48 16.96 -3.79
CA VAL A 71 -22.47 15.89 -3.73
C VAL A 71 -22.99 14.65 -4.45
N ASN A 72 -22.11 14.02 -5.24
CA ASN A 72 -22.43 12.78 -5.97
C ASN A 72 -23.01 11.73 -5.01
N ARG A 73 -24.11 11.09 -5.45
CA ARG A 73 -24.87 10.14 -4.65
C ARG A 73 -24.02 8.94 -4.19
N ASP A 74 -23.18 8.40 -5.06
CA ASP A 74 -22.37 7.22 -4.73
C ASP A 74 -21.30 7.55 -3.70
N THR A 75 -20.68 8.74 -3.81
CA THR A 75 -19.73 9.27 -2.83
C THR A 75 -20.38 9.43 -1.46
N ARG A 76 -21.62 9.95 -1.40
CA ARG A 76 -22.39 10.07 -0.16
C ARG A 76 -22.76 8.70 0.43
N LEU A 77 -23.22 7.77 -0.41
CA LEU A 77 -23.56 6.41 0.02
C LEU A 77 -22.35 5.66 0.57
N LEU A 78 -21.17 5.84 -0.02
CA LEU A 78 -19.93 5.31 0.54
C LEU A 78 -19.64 5.91 1.92
N ALA A 79 -19.73 7.23 2.06
CA ALA A 79 -19.47 7.90 3.33
C ALA A 79 -20.42 7.46 4.45
N LEU A 80 -21.69 7.20 4.13
CA LEU A 80 -22.66 6.61 5.06
C LEU A 80 -22.29 5.21 5.52
N ARG A 81 -21.49 4.47 4.73
CA ARG A 81 -20.99 3.13 5.07
C ARG A 81 -19.63 3.14 5.77
N LEU A 82 -18.97 4.30 5.84
CA LEU A 82 -17.69 4.40 6.54
C LEU A 82 -17.93 4.22 8.04
N LEU A 83 -17.24 3.27 8.63
CA LEU A 83 -17.29 3.01 10.07
C LEU A 83 -16.15 3.77 10.73
N THR A 84 -16.48 4.79 11.52
CA THR A 84 -15.50 5.47 12.37
C THR A 84 -15.29 4.67 13.65
N ARG A 85 -14.08 4.13 13.82
CA ARG A 85 -13.70 3.43 15.05
C ARG A 85 -12.95 4.37 15.99
N LYS A 86 -13.41 4.46 17.24
CA LYS A 86 -12.78 5.21 18.33
C LYS A 86 -12.33 4.25 19.44
N PRO A 87 -11.27 4.62 20.20
CA PRO A 87 -10.23 5.61 19.85
C PRO A 87 -9.18 5.00 18.89
N VAL A 88 -8.41 5.84 18.18
CA VAL A 88 -7.26 5.36 17.35
C VAL A 88 -6.32 4.50 18.18
N GLN A 89 -6.10 4.88 19.45
CA GLN A 89 -5.25 4.19 20.40
C GLN A 89 -5.75 2.80 20.81
N ALA A 90 -7.06 2.54 20.84
CA ALA A 90 -7.57 1.20 21.17
C ALA A 90 -7.19 0.15 20.12
N SER A 91 -6.80 0.59 18.93
CA SER A 91 -6.29 -0.27 17.86
C SER A 91 -4.91 -0.88 18.16
N LEU A 92 -4.22 -0.38 19.20
CA LEU A 92 -2.80 -0.63 19.50
C LEU A 92 -2.55 -1.68 20.59
N GLN A 93 -3.55 -2.46 21.02
CA GLN A 93 -3.45 -3.48 22.08
C GLN A 93 -2.33 -4.54 21.89
N ALA A 94 -1.64 -4.57 20.75
CA ALA A 94 -0.54 -5.49 20.44
C ALA A 94 0.85 -4.82 20.34
N LEU A 95 0.95 -3.50 20.51
CA LEU A 95 2.17 -2.68 20.29
C LEU A 95 2.53 -1.81 21.51
N GLU A 96 2.01 -2.17 22.69
CA GLU A 96 1.86 -1.26 23.84
C GLU A 96 3.17 -0.64 24.34
N ASP A 97 4.29 -1.36 24.42
CA ASP A 97 5.49 -0.84 25.07
C ASP A 97 6.25 0.23 24.26
N ASP A 98 6.40 0.04 22.95
CA ASP A 98 7.13 1.01 22.12
C ASP A 98 6.25 2.22 21.80
N PHE A 99 4.95 2.02 21.57
CA PHE A 99 4.03 3.14 21.36
C PHE A 99 3.86 3.99 22.61
N ALA A 100 3.67 3.38 23.79
CA ALA A 100 3.51 4.12 25.04
C ALA A 100 4.73 4.97 25.40
N ARG A 101 5.92 4.55 24.95
CA ARG A 101 7.18 5.28 25.11
C ARG A 101 7.55 6.13 23.89
N SER A 102 6.64 6.33 22.93
CA SER A 102 6.91 7.11 21.73
C SER A 102 6.13 8.41 21.69
N GLU A 103 6.83 9.51 21.40
CA GLU A 103 6.19 10.73 20.89
C GLU A 103 6.33 10.80 19.37
N PHE A 104 5.27 11.18 18.68
CA PHE A 104 5.28 11.38 17.23
C PHE A 104 5.03 12.85 16.91
N LYS A 105 5.96 13.48 16.19
CA LYS A 105 5.92 14.92 15.88
C LYS A 105 6.03 15.17 14.38
N LEU A 106 5.42 16.23 13.88
CA LEU A 106 5.63 16.65 12.50
C LEU A 106 7.06 17.14 12.31
N LYS A 107 7.74 16.70 11.26
CA LYS A 107 9.13 17.15 11.01
C LYS A 107 9.23 18.64 10.70
N GLU A 108 8.28 19.18 9.92
CA GLU A 108 8.23 20.61 9.57
C GLU A 108 7.77 21.47 10.77
N TYR A 109 7.01 20.89 11.69
CA TYR A 109 6.49 21.57 12.88
C TYR A 109 6.70 20.71 14.14
N PRO A 110 7.94 20.60 14.67
CA PRO A 110 8.27 19.66 15.75
C PRO A 110 7.52 19.88 17.07
N ASN A 111 6.87 21.02 17.25
CA ASN A 111 6.05 21.32 18.41
C ASN A 111 4.61 20.79 18.30
N ILE A 112 4.23 20.22 17.16
CA ILE A 112 2.91 19.64 16.92
C ILE A 112 3.01 18.12 17.07
N GLU A 113 2.33 17.58 18.08
CA GLU A 113 2.15 16.15 18.25
C GLU A 113 1.21 15.60 17.16
N SER A 114 1.53 14.40 16.67
CA SER A 114 0.90 13.78 15.51
C SER A 114 0.62 12.29 15.75
N THR A 115 -0.08 12.00 16.85
CA THR A 115 -0.40 10.64 17.30
C THR A 115 -1.05 9.79 16.20
N ALA A 116 -1.97 10.35 15.40
CA ALA A 116 -2.62 9.65 14.29
C ALA A 116 -1.62 9.17 13.22
N LEU A 117 -0.58 9.98 12.93
CA LEU A 117 0.48 9.61 12.00
C LEU A 117 1.35 8.49 12.59
N GLY A 118 1.64 8.56 13.90
CA GLY A 118 2.34 7.50 14.63
C GLY A 118 1.60 6.16 14.60
N VAL A 119 0.28 6.17 14.83
CA VAL A 119 -0.53 4.95 14.76
C VAL A 119 -0.53 4.36 13.36
N ALA A 120 -0.65 5.21 12.33
CA ALA A 120 -0.57 4.76 10.95
C ALA A 120 0.80 4.15 10.63
N LEU A 121 1.90 4.76 11.12
CA LEU A 121 3.25 4.21 10.96
C LEU A 121 3.34 2.80 11.56
N LEU A 122 2.94 2.62 12.82
CA LEU A 122 3.10 1.34 13.51
C LEU A 122 2.22 0.21 12.95
N HIS A 123 1.11 0.55 12.31
CA HIS A 123 0.24 -0.43 11.65
C HIS A 123 0.55 -0.66 10.17
N ASP A 124 1.62 -0.07 9.64
CA ASP A 124 1.88 -0.01 8.19
C ASP A 124 0.61 0.45 7.43
N GLY A 125 -0.08 1.43 8.01
CA GLY A 125 -1.37 1.96 7.56
C GLY A 125 -1.24 3.07 6.52
N ILE A 126 -2.36 3.72 6.29
CA ILE A 126 -2.49 4.90 5.42
C ILE A 126 -3.25 5.99 6.17
N VAL A 127 -2.65 7.17 6.21
CA VAL A 127 -3.29 8.35 6.79
C VAL A 127 -4.26 8.96 5.79
N VAL A 128 -5.43 9.38 6.25
CA VAL A 128 -6.41 10.12 5.47
C VAL A 128 -6.55 11.53 6.05
N SER A 129 -6.38 12.56 5.23
CA SER A 129 -6.42 13.96 5.65
C SER A 129 -7.39 14.76 4.77
N LEU A 130 -7.94 15.84 5.32
CA LEU A 130 -8.55 16.90 4.52
C LEU A 130 -7.45 17.67 3.76
N PRO A 131 -7.66 18.03 2.48
CA PRO A 131 -6.71 18.81 1.68
C PRO A 131 -6.75 20.31 2.02
N SER A 132 -6.79 20.63 3.32
CA SER A 132 -6.99 21.98 3.86
C SER A 132 -5.74 22.86 3.86
N LYS A 133 -4.56 22.22 3.89
CA LYS A 133 -3.25 22.87 3.84
C LYS A 133 -2.34 22.14 2.87
N ARG A 134 -1.35 22.84 2.33
CA ARG A 134 -0.33 22.27 1.42
C ARG A 134 0.39 21.07 2.04
N LEU A 135 0.64 21.09 3.35
CA LEU A 135 1.25 19.98 4.08
C LEU A 135 0.48 18.66 3.90
N TRP A 136 -0.86 18.71 3.87
CA TRP A 136 -1.73 17.55 3.72
C TRP A 136 -1.99 17.19 2.25
N CYS A 137 -1.51 18.00 1.30
CA CYS A 137 -1.67 17.79 -0.13
C CYS A 137 -0.46 17.05 -0.73
N GLN A 138 0.05 16.05 -0.02
CA GLN A 138 1.18 15.23 -0.43
C GLN A 138 0.79 13.74 -0.34
N SER A 139 1.57 12.84 -0.94
CA SER A 139 1.36 11.39 -0.78
C SER A 139 2.01 10.82 0.47
N HIS A 140 2.83 11.64 1.15
CA HIS A 140 3.57 11.27 2.36
C HIS A 140 3.69 12.47 3.29
N ILE A 141 3.72 12.20 4.60
CA ILE A 141 4.04 13.18 5.62
C ILE A 141 5.30 12.74 6.34
N GLU A 142 6.26 13.64 6.51
CA GLU A 142 7.47 13.38 7.28
C GLU A 142 7.22 13.61 8.78
N ILE A 143 7.53 12.62 9.60
CA ILE A 143 7.41 12.69 11.06
C ILE A 143 8.71 12.30 11.75
N ILE A 144 8.84 12.72 13.00
CA ILE A 144 9.89 12.33 13.94
C ILE A 144 9.25 11.47 15.01
N GLN A 145 9.76 10.27 15.21
CA GLN A 145 9.48 9.46 16.39
C GLN A 145 10.58 9.71 17.42
N ARG A 146 10.20 10.06 18.64
CA ARG A 146 11.07 10.07 19.83
C ARG A 146 10.72 8.85 20.65
N LEU A 147 11.55 7.82 20.57
CA LEU A 147 11.38 6.61 21.38
C LEU A 147 12.20 6.76 22.66
N TYR A 148 11.52 6.78 23.80
CA TYR A 148 12.14 6.91 25.09
C TYR A 148 12.57 5.54 25.63
N ASN A 149 13.61 5.53 26.46
CA ASN A 149 14.00 4.31 27.19
C ASN A 149 12.95 3.94 28.26
N GLU A 150 13.18 2.84 28.99
CA GLU A 150 12.27 2.37 30.05
C GLU A 150 12.07 3.38 31.19
N ASN A 151 13.04 4.26 31.43
CA ASN A 151 12.95 5.32 32.45
C ASN A 151 12.31 6.61 31.92
N LEU A 152 11.84 6.63 30.66
CA LEU A 152 11.31 7.81 29.97
C LEU A 152 12.31 8.96 29.84
N GLU A 153 13.60 8.63 29.76
CA GLU A 153 14.70 9.59 29.60
C GLU A 153 15.40 9.41 28.24
N ASN A 154 16.07 10.46 27.76
CA ASN A 154 16.95 10.46 26.58
C ASN A 154 16.36 9.76 25.34
N PRO A 155 15.42 10.41 24.63
CA PRO A 155 14.79 9.78 23.48
C PRO A 155 15.75 9.58 22.30
N GLU A 156 15.64 8.43 21.63
CA GLU A 156 16.20 8.21 20.31
C GLU A 156 15.27 8.80 19.25
N GLU A 157 15.81 9.68 18.40
CA GLU A 157 15.04 10.28 17.30
C GLU A 157 15.21 9.48 16.01
N THR A 158 14.09 9.04 15.45
CA THR A 158 14.06 8.39 14.12
C THR A 158 13.10 9.14 13.20
N PHE A 159 13.51 9.33 11.94
CA PHE A 159 12.73 10.03 10.92
C PHE A 159 11.96 9.03 10.05
N PHE A 160 10.67 9.26 9.87
CA PHE A 160 9.80 8.40 9.07
C PHE A 160 9.03 9.18 8.02
N ARG A 161 8.64 8.46 6.96
CA ARG A 161 7.70 8.93 5.94
C ARG A 161 6.42 8.11 6.04
N VAL A 162 5.34 8.73 6.47
CA VAL A 162 4.04 8.07 6.62
C VAL A 162 3.23 8.26 5.35
N ARG A 163 2.71 7.17 4.77
CA ARG A 163 1.83 7.23 3.60
C ARG A 163 0.55 7.97 3.93
N GLN A 164 0.13 8.86 3.05
CA GLN A 164 -1.05 9.69 3.26
C GLN A 164 -1.80 9.98 1.97
N VAL A 165 -3.13 10.02 2.06
CA VAL A 165 -4.03 10.46 0.99
C VAL A 165 -4.93 11.59 1.47
N SER A 166 -5.19 12.54 0.59
CA SER A 166 -6.19 13.61 0.77
C SER A 166 -6.90 13.95 -0.53
N ARG A 167 -6.36 13.47 -1.65
CA ARG A 167 -6.83 13.71 -3.01
C ARG A 167 -6.69 12.44 -3.85
N PRO A 168 -7.54 12.25 -4.86
CA PRO A 168 -7.50 11.05 -5.72
C PRO A 168 -6.15 10.84 -6.42
N ASN A 169 -5.49 11.92 -6.84
CA ASN A 169 -4.20 11.84 -7.53
C ASN A 169 -3.04 11.33 -6.64
N HIS A 170 -3.23 11.18 -5.32
CA HIS A 170 -2.23 10.56 -4.44
C HIS A 170 -2.34 9.03 -4.42
N VAL A 171 -3.51 8.47 -4.78
CA VAL A 171 -3.88 7.09 -4.51
C VAL A 171 -2.90 6.12 -5.17
N ASP A 172 -2.62 6.26 -6.47
CA ASP A 172 -1.73 5.34 -7.20
C ASP A 172 -0.34 5.22 -6.55
N ILE A 173 0.22 6.36 -6.11
CA ILE A 173 1.53 6.40 -5.44
C ILE A 173 1.45 5.69 -4.09
N VAL A 174 0.43 5.99 -3.29
CA VAL A 174 0.24 5.36 -1.97
C VAL A 174 0.00 3.86 -2.08
N ILE A 175 -0.78 3.42 -3.08
CA ILE A 175 -1.02 2.00 -3.35
C ILE A 175 0.28 1.29 -3.68
N ARG A 176 1.06 1.84 -4.61
CA ARG A 176 2.35 1.25 -5.00
C ARG A 176 3.27 1.14 -3.78
N ASP A 177 3.39 2.20 -2.99
CA ASP A 177 4.29 2.23 -1.84
C ASP A 177 3.80 1.29 -0.71
N TRP A 178 2.48 1.11 -0.56
CA TRP A 178 1.91 0.11 0.35
C TRP A 178 2.17 -1.33 -0.13
N ARG A 179 1.94 -1.65 -1.40
CA ARG A 179 2.22 -2.99 -1.94
C ARG A 179 3.71 -3.36 -1.85
N ARG A 180 4.60 -2.38 -2.05
CA ARG A 180 6.04 -2.57 -1.87
C ARG A 180 6.40 -2.85 -0.41
N SER A 181 5.80 -2.13 0.53
CA SER A 181 5.98 -2.43 1.96
C SER A 181 5.46 -3.83 2.29
N LEU A 182 4.25 -4.17 1.83
CA LEU A 182 3.66 -5.48 2.03
C LEU A 182 4.59 -6.60 1.53
N SER A 183 5.16 -6.44 0.33
CA SER A 183 6.06 -7.45 -0.23
C SER A 183 7.34 -7.63 0.59
N GLN A 184 7.86 -6.56 1.20
CA GLN A 184 9.03 -6.61 2.09
C GLN A 184 8.74 -7.25 3.46
N HIS A 185 7.48 -7.24 3.90
CA HIS A 185 7.05 -7.86 5.15
C HIS A 185 6.74 -9.36 5.03
N ILE A 186 6.74 -9.93 3.82
CA ILE A 186 6.55 -11.35 3.59
C ILE A 186 7.79 -12.11 4.07
N LYS A 187 7.63 -12.92 5.13
CA LYS A 187 8.71 -13.67 5.80
C LYS A 187 8.74 -15.15 5.45
N SER A 188 7.68 -15.66 4.82
CA SER A 188 7.58 -17.08 4.44
C SER A 188 6.91 -17.28 3.09
N ALA A 189 7.10 -18.45 2.51
CA ALA A 189 6.40 -18.84 1.28
C ALA A 189 4.88 -18.94 1.48
N SER A 190 4.41 -19.37 2.66
CA SER A 190 2.98 -19.39 2.97
C SER A 190 2.38 -17.99 3.00
N GLU A 191 3.10 -17.01 3.56
CA GLU A 191 2.69 -15.60 3.51
C GLU A 191 2.69 -15.06 2.08
N LEU A 192 3.69 -15.44 1.25
CA LEU A 192 3.74 -15.07 -0.15
C LEU A 192 2.48 -15.50 -0.90
N VAL A 193 2.05 -16.76 -0.74
CA VAL A 193 0.82 -17.28 -1.34
C VAL A 193 -0.38 -16.48 -0.86
N MET A 194 -0.52 -16.32 0.46
CA MET A 194 -1.65 -15.62 1.06
C MET A 194 -1.72 -14.14 0.62
N GLN A 195 -0.60 -13.49 0.35
CA GLN A 195 -0.53 -12.07 -0.03
C GLN A 195 -0.38 -11.84 -1.54
N TRP A 196 -0.31 -12.88 -2.37
CA TRP A 196 0.07 -12.77 -3.77
C TRP A 196 -0.73 -11.71 -4.54
N THR A 197 -2.06 -11.83 -4.55
CA THR A 197 -2.94 -10.90 -5.28
C THR A 197 -2.90 -9.47 -4.75
N SER A 198 -2.55 -9.30 -3.47
CA SER A 198 -2.44 -7.98 -2.85
C SER A 198 -1.10 -7.32 -3.17
N ALA A 199 -0.01 -8.09 -3.14
CA ALA A 199 1.35 -7.61 -3.37
C ALA A 199 1.72 -7.49 -4.86
N PHE A 200 1.24 -8.42 -5.69
CA PHE A 200 1.60 -8.56 -7.11
C PHE A 200 0.34 -8.71 -7.99
N PRO A 201 -0.51 -7.66 -8.06
CA PRO A 201 -1.80 -7.71 -8.75
C PRO A 201 -1.70 -7.88 -10.27
N ASN A 202 -0.50 -7.71 -10.85
CA ASN A 202 -0.27 -7.86 -12.28
C ASN A 202 0.33 -9.22 -12.65
N LEU A 203 0.58 -10.09 -11.67
CA LEU A 203 1.17 -11.41 -11.87
C LEU A 203 0.16 -12.50 -11.51
N ASP A 204 0.11 -13.52 -12.35
CA ASP A 204 -0.61 -14.75 -12.04
C ASP A 204 0.34 -15.79 -11.43
N MET A 205 -0.17 -16.54 -10.46
CA MET A 205 0.55 -17.67 -9.90
C MET A 205 0.27 -18.92 -10.75
N CYS A 206 1.33 -19.63 -11.15
CA CYS A 206 1.21 -20.92 -11.82
C CYS A 206 0.99 -22.05 -10.78
N GLU A 207 0.00 -22.92 -11.01
CA GLU A 207 -0.39 -24.01 -10.09
C GLU A 207 0.78 -24.94 -9.73
N GLU A 208 1.71 -25.18 -10.66
CA GLU A 208 2.86 -26.06 -10.46
C GLU A 208 3.85 -25.55 -9.39
N TYR A 209 3.83 -24.25 -9.07
CA TYR A 209 4.76 -23.63 -8.12
C TYR A 209 4.38 -23.88 -6.66
N GLU A 210 3.09 -23.94 -6.35
CA GLU A 210 2.61 -24.10 -4.97
C GLU A 210 3.18 -25.35 -4.30
N GLN A 211 3.33 -26.42 -5.07
CA GLN A 211 3.67 -27.74 -4.53
C GLN A 211 5.18 -28.05 -4.55
N LYS A 212 5.95 -27.53 -5.53
CA LYS A 212 7.33 -27.99 -5.77
C LYS A 212 8.42 -27.03 -5.31
N MET A 213 8.17 -25.72 -5.38
CA MET A 213 9.25 -24.71 -5.22
C MET A 213 9.05 -23.85 -3.97
N LEU A 214 7.81 -23.49 -3.65
CA LEU A 214 7.51 -22.63 -2.51
C LEU A 214 8.00 -23.17 -1.16
N PRO A 215 7.89 -24.48 -0.84
CA PRO A 215 8.38 -25.01 0.45
C PRO A 215 9.89 -24.78 0.68
N HIS A 216 10.67 -24.54 -0.38
CA HIS A 216 12.11 -24.33 -0.31
C HIS A 216 12.52 -22.86 -0.30
N LEU A 217 11.58 -21.91 -0.40
CA LEU A 217 11.88 -20.48 -0.35
C LEU A 217 11.93 -19.96 1.09
N HIS A 218 13.13 -19.61 1.54
CA HIS A 218 13.35 -19.02 2.87
C HIS A 218 14.53 -18.04 2.86
N GLY A 219 14.60 -17.21 3.92
CA GLY A 219 15.72 -16.31 4.18
C GLY A 219 16.05 -15.36 3.02
N THR A 220 17.34 -15.25 2.70
CA THR A 220 17.86 -14.35 1.66
C THR A 220 17.36 -14.70 0.26
N THR A 221 17.07 -15.98 0.00
CA THR A 221 16.51 -16.44 -1.27
C THR A 221 15.10 -15.91 -1.47
N LEU A 222 14.25 -15.99 -0.43
CA LEU A 222 12.91 -15.41 -0.47
C LEU A 222 12.95 -13.89 -0.69
N LYS A 223 13.85 -13.17 -0.01
CA LYS A 223 14.02 -11.73 -0.22
C LYS A 223 14.37 -11.39 -1.67
N SER A 224 15.33 -12.10 -2.25
CA SER A 224 15.70 -11.90 -3.66
C SER A 224 14.56 -12.24 -4.61
N VAL A 225 13.77 -13.28 -4.29
CA VAL A 225 12.56 -13.62 -5.03
C VAL A 225 11.55 -12.47 -5.02
N LEU A 226 11.25 -11.93 -3.84
CA LEU A 226 10.31 -10.83 -3.67
C LEU A 226 10.74 -9.57 -4.43
N ASP A 227 12.02 -9.21 -4.37
CA ASP A 227 12.56 -8.04 -5.11
C ASP A 227 12.39 -8.17 -6.63
N LYS A 228 12.51 -9.39 -7.14
CA LYS A 228 12.39 -9.68 -8.57
C LYS A 228 10.92 -9.82 -9.00
N LEU A 229 10.06 -10.40 -8.17
CA LEU A 229 8.61 -10.39 -8.38
C LEU A 229 8.07 -8.96 -8.41
N TRP A 230 8.56 -8.09 -7.53
CA TRP A 230 8.21 -6.67 -7.55
C TRP A 230 8.56 -6.01 -8.89
N LYS A 231 9.81 -6.16 -9.33
CA LYS A 231 10.29 -5.66 -10.62
C LYS A 231 9.47 -6.18 -11.79
N LEU A 232 9.06 -7.43 -11.71
CA LEU A 232 8.25 -8.07 -12.72
C LEU A 232 6.82 -7.50 -12.76
N ASP A 233 6.20 -7.34 -11.59
CA ASP A 233 4.88 -6.72 -11.48
C ASP A 233 4.88 -5.30 -12.07
N GLU A 234 5.91 -4.50 -11.77
CA GLU A 234 6.11 -3.16 -12.35
C GLU A 234 6.25 -3.22 -13.89
N THR A 235 6.96 -4.23 -14.40
CA THR A 235 7.11 -4.45 -15.84
C THR A 235 5.77 -4.77 -16.49
N CYS A 236 4.99 -5.68 -15.89
CA CYS A 236 3.66 -6.04 -16.36
C CYS A 236 2.67 -4.86 -16.28
N GLU A 237 2.73 -4.04 -15.22
CA GLU A 237 1.92 -2.83 -15.11
C GLU A 237 2.24 -1.84 -16.24
N LEU A 238 3.53 -1.56 -16.48
CA LEU A 238 3.95 -0.67 -17.55
C LEU A 238 3.52 -1.19 -18.91
N TRP A 239 3.71 -2.48 -19.15
CA TRP A 239 3.34 -3.11 -20.42
C TRP A 239 1.82 -3.03 -20.70
N LYS A 240 0.98 -3.28 -19.69
CA LYS A 240 -0.48 -3.07 -19.79
C LYS A 240 -0.83 -1.63 -20.16
N LYS A 241 -0.06 -0.64 -19.68
CA LYS A 241 -0.26 0.78 -19.99
C LYS A 241 0.20 1.14 -21.40
N THR A 242 1.33 0.60 -21.87
CA THR A 242 1.86 0.89 -23.22
C THR A 242 1.11 0.17 -24.32
N LYS A 243 0.43 -0.94 -24.02
CA LYS A 243 -0.31 -1.78 -24.99
C LYS A 243 0.58 -2.30 -26.13
N GLU A 244 1.87 -2.47 -25.86
CA GLU A 244 2.79 -3.08 -26.81
C GLU A 244 2.49 -4.57 -26.98
N GLN A 245 2.86 -5.16 -28.13
CA GLN A 245 2.68 -6.60 -28.35
C GLN A 245 3.61 -7.44 -27.48
N GLU A 246 4.79 -6.90 -27.17
CA GLU A 246 5.77 -7.48 -26.29
C GLU A 246 6.32 -6.40 -25.37
N PRO A 247 6.73 -6.75 -24.15
CA PRO A 247 7.31 -5.80 -23.21
C PRO A 247 8.70 -5.40 -23.69
N THR A 248 8.83 -4.13 -24.07
CA THR A 248 10.08 -3.53 -24.56
C THR A 248 11.07 -3.20 -23.44
N TYR A 249 10.60 -3.20 -22.18
CA TYR A 249 11.39 -2.87 -21.01
C TYR A 249 11.28 -3.97 -19.96
N TYR A 250 12.42 -4.42 -19.46
CA TYR A 250 12.50 -5.25 -18.26
C TYR A 250 13.31 -4.50 -17.21
N SER A 251 12.73 -4.27 -16.03
CA SER A 251 13.42 -3.66 -14.89
C SER A 251 14.48 -4.57 -14.25
N MET A 252 14.70 -5.75 -14.83
CA MET A 252 15.68 -6.75 -14.42
C MET A 252 16.36 -7.39 -15.65
N SER A 253 17.57 -7.92 -15.46
CA SER A 253 18.24 -8.74 -16.47
C SER A 253 17.47 -10.04 -16.67
N ALA A 254 16.59 -10.03 -17.67
CA ALA A 254 15.92 -11.20 -18.22
C ALA A 254 16.67 -11.61 -19.48
N ASN A 255 16.99 -12.90 -19.59
CA ASN A 255 17.69 -13.45 -20.75
C ASN A 255 16.78 -14.47 -21.44
N PRO A 256 16.82 -14.55 -22.77
CA PRO A 256 16.21 -15.66 -23.47
C PRO A 256 16.90 -16.96 -23.08
N GLU A 257 16.15 -18.05 -23.02
CA GLU A 257 16.72 -19.38 -22.91
C GLU A 257 17.59 -19.69 -24.14
N SER A 258 18.69 -20.43 -23.94
CA SER A 258 19.60 -20.73 -25.03
C SER A 258 18.93 -21.66 -26.07
N PRO A 259 19.22 -21.50 -27.38
CA PRO A 259 18.73 -22.43 -28.40
C PRO A 259 19.15 -23.88 -28.13
N GLY A 260 20.38 -24.08 -27.63
CA GLY A 260 20.89 -25.42 -27.28
C GLY A 260 20.04 -26.09 -26.20
N THR A 261 19.59 -25.34 -25.21
CA THR A 261 18.65 -25.85 -24.20
C THR A 261 17.31 -26.25 -24.83
N MET A 262 16.73 -25.39 -25.67
CA MET A 262 15.40 -25.63 -26.27
C MET A 262 15.41 -26.77 -27.30
N ASN A 263 16.57 -27.09 -27.86
CA ASN A 263 16.74 -28.22 -28.78
C ASN A 263 16.83 -29.58 -28.07
N ILE A 264 17.10 -29.60 -26.77
CA ILE A 264 17.11 -30.83 -25.97
C ILE A 264 15.69 -31.06 -25.43
N LYS A 265 15.00 -32.08 -25.97
CA LYS A 265 13.59 -32.36 -25.68
C LYS A 265 13.25 -32.37 -24.18
N GLU A 266 14.03 -33.12 -23.39
CA GLU A 266 13.83 -33.21 -21.93
C GLU A 266 13.93 -31.85 -21.24
N LEU A 267 14.91 -31.02 -21.63
CA LEU A 267 15.10 -29.69 -21.06
C LEU A 267 14.04 -28.70 -21.54
N ALA A 268 13.56 -28.83 -22.77
CA ALA A 268 12.45 -28.03 -23.29
C ALA A 268 11.14 -28.38 -22.57
N GLU A 269 10.88 -29.66 -22.30
CA GLU A 269 9.72 -30.13 -21.55
C GLU A 269 9.74 -29.61 -20.10
N MET A 270 10.91 -29.53 -19.46
CA MET A 270 11.05 -28.88 -18.14
C MET A 270 10.72 -27.38 -18.13
N ARG A 271 10.59 -26.76 -19.30
CA ARG A 271 10.22 -25.35 -19.49
C ARG A 271 8.80 -25.15 -19.96
N LEU A 272 8.09 -26.26 -20.21
CA LEU A 272 6.67 -26.26 -20.43
C LEU A 272 5.96 -26.03 -19.10
N SER A 273 4.91 -25.23 -19.10
CA SER A 273 4.15 -24.93 -17.88
C SER A 273 2.77 -24.42 -18.22
N SER A 274 1.84 -24.63 -17.30
CA SER A 274 0.49 -24.08 -17.39
C SER A 274 0.49 -22.55 -17.29
N CYS A 275 0.12 -21.90 -18.39
CA CYS A 275 -0.30 -20.51 -18.45
C CYS A 275 -1.83 -20.45 -18.25
N PRO A 276 -2.33 -19.64 -17.30
CA PRO A 276 -3.77 -19.52 -17.02
C PRO A 276 -4.63 -19.17 -18.24
N TYR A 277 -4.10 -18.43 -19.22
CA TYR A 277 -4.86 -17.98 -20.39
C TYR A 277 -4.51 -18.71 -21.69
N GLN A 278 -3.34 -19.33 -21.78
CA GLN A 278 -2.81 -19.89 -23.04
C GLN A 278 -2.51 -21.39 -22.96
N GLY A 279 -2.87 -22.04 -21.85
CA GLY A 279 -2.59 -23.45 -21.62
C GLY A 279 -1.09 -23.71 -21.47
N LEU A 280 -0.62 -24.87 -21.92
CA LEU A 280 0.80 -25.24 -21.82
C LEU A 280 1.65 -24.41 -22.79
N GLN A 281 2.59 -23.63 -22.26
CA GLN A 281 3.52 -22.80 -23.03
C GLN A 281 4.97 -23.03 -22.62
N HIS A 282 5.90 -22.84 -23.55
CA HIS A 282 7.33 -22.81 -23.25
C HIS A 282 7.73 -21.42 -22.78
N PHE A 283 8.33 -21.35 -21.59
CA PHE A 283 8.95 -20.10 -21.14
C PHE A 283 10.21 -19.78 -21.93
N LYS A 284 10.23 -18.60 -22.53
CA LYS A 284 11.35 -18.11 -23.33
C LYS A 284 12.31 -17.24 -22.52
N MET A 285 11.83 -16.56 -21.48
CA MET A 285 12.62 -15.61 -20.69
C MET A 285 12.88 -16.15 -19.28
N HIS A 286 14.08 -15.90 -18.75
CA HIS A 286 14.43 -16.24 -17.38
C HIS A 286 15.30 -15.15 -16.75
N CYS A 287 15.13 -14.92 -15.44
CA CYS A 287 16.02 -14.06 -14.67
C CYS A 287 16.77 -14.86 -13.60
N ARG A 288 17.95 -14.39 -13.21
CA ARG A 288 18.74 -14.97 -12.10
C ARG A 288 18.26 -14.43 -10.75
N ILE A 289 18.02 -15.32 -9.79
CA ILE A 289 17.69 -14.98 -8.40
C ILE A 289 18.94 -14.69 -7.55
N GLN A 290 20.03 -15.43 -7.70
CA GLN A 290 21.30 -15.16 -7.00
C GLN A 290 22.49 -15.28 -7.97
N ALA A 291 23.63 -14.69 -7.60
CA ALA A 291 24.87 -14.77 -8.39
C ALA A 291 25.41 -16.20 -8.53
N THR A 292 25.06 -17.11 -7.61
CA THR A 292 25.53 -18.50 -7.60
C THR A 292 24.43 -19.55 -7.71
N ASN A 293 23.16 -19.21 -7.46
CA ASN A 293 22.04 -20.14 -7.61
C ASN A 293 20.94 -19.51 -8.49
N ALA A 294 20.80 -20.05 -9.71
CA ALA A 294 19.74 -19.65 -10.62
C ALA A 294 18.42 -20.34 -10.24
N ILE A 295 17.64 -19.72 -9.36
CA ILE A 295 16.21 -20.02 -9.30
C ILE A 295 15.55 -19.11 -10.36
N LYS A 296 14.68 -19.70 -11.18
CA LYS A 296 13.98 -19.02 -12.27
C LYS A 296 12.75 -18.33 -11.70
N LEU A 297 12.70 -16.99 -11.80
CA LEU A 297 11.43 -16.28 -11.65
C LEU A 297 10.84 -16.07 -13.02
N ARG A 298 9.58 -16.45 -13.10
CA ARG A 298 8.78 -16.45 -14.30
C ARG A 298 7.93 -15.21 -14.28
N GLY A 299 7.93 -14.52 -15.40
CA GLY A 299 6.99 -13.46 -15.68
C GLY A 299 6.70 -13.33 -17.15
N GLN A 300 5.45 -12.94 -17.44
CA GLN A 300 4.79 -12.71 -18.74
C GLN A 300 4.24 -13.96 -19.44
N PRO A 301 3.42 -13.81 -20.51
CA PRO A 301 2.58 -12.69 -20.98
C PRO A 301 1.33 -12.42 -20.16
#